data_AF-A0A496B360-F1
#
_entry.id   AF-A0A496B360-F1
#
_cell.length_a   1.000
_cell.length_b   1.000
_cell.length_c   1.000
_cell.angle_alpha   90.00
_cell.angle_beta   90.00
_cell.angle_gamma   90.00
#
_symmetry.space_group_name_H-M   'P 1'
#
loop_
_entity.id
_entity.type
_entity.pdbx_description
1 polymer ?
#
loop_
_entity_poly.entity_id
_entity_poly.type
_entity_poly.pdbx_seq_one_letter_code
_entity_poly.pdbx_strand_id
1 'polypeptide(L)' 'MVLVLSGKNRGERGVVLEVFPEKNRAIVEGIHMIKRHLRPSQMGQGGVVEREGTIHVSNLKKVES' A
#
# COMPACT_ATOMS: atom_id res chain seq x y z
N MET A 1 13.34 -5.60 1.61
CA MET A 1 12.80 -4.38 0.96
C MET A 1 12.36 -4.72 -0.46
N VAL A 2 11.43 -3.97 -1.02
CA VAL A 2 10.94 -4.17 -2.38
C VAL A 2 11.02 -2.87 -3.19
N LEU A 3 11.21 -3.00 -4.50
CA LEU A 3 11.14 -1.92 -5.47
C LEU A 3 9.85 -2.03 -6.28
N VAL A 4 9.17 -0.92 -6.49
CA VAL A 4 8.01 -0.84 -7.36
C VAL A 4 8.45 -0.75 -8.82
N LEU A 5 8.04 -1.72 -9.64
CA LEU A 5 8.40 -1.82 -11.05
C LEU A 5 7.52 -0.97 -11.97
N SER A 6 6.25 -0.76 -11.60
CA SER A 6 5.24 -0.15 -12.45
C SER A 6 4.12 0.52 -11.65
N GLY A 7 3.37 1.41 -12.30
CA GLY A 7 2.28 2.18 -11.69
C GLY A 7 2.72 3.55 -11.19
N LYS A 8 1.87 4.19 -10.37
CA LYS A 8 2.03 5.58 -9.90
C LYS A 8 3.33 5.79 -9.11
N ASN A 9 3.75 4.80 -8.35
CA ASN A 9 4.92 4.85 -7.47
C ASN A 9 6.15 4.12 -8.04
N ARG A 10 6.26 4.02 -9.38
CA ARG A 10 7.37 3.31 -10.03
C ARG A 10 8.73 3.89 -9.61
N GLY A 11 9.66 3.02 -9.22
CA GLY A 11 11.02 3.38 -8.82
C GLY A 11 11.18 3.61 -7.32
N GLU A 12 10.07 3.72 -6.58
CA GLU A 12 10.11 3.85 -5.12
C GLU A 12 10.42 2.51 -4.45
N ARG A 13 11.06 2.57 -3.29
CA ARG A 13 11.41 1.41 -2.46
C ARG A 13 10.67 1.49 -1.14
N GLY A 14 10.26 0.35 -0.61
CA GLY A 14 9.58 0.29 0.67
C GLY A 14 9.71 -1.05 1.39
N VAL A 15 9.26 -1.07 2.63
CA VAL A 15 9.13 -2.27 3.45
C VAL A 15 7.74 -2.85 3.25
N VAL A 16 7.65 -4.17 3.13
CA VAL A 16 6.36 -4.88 3.04
C VAL A 16 5.77 -4.95 4.44
N LEU A 17 4.62 -4.32 4.65
CA LEU A 17 3.89 -4.33 5.93
C LEU A 17 3.04 -5.58 6.07
N GLU A 18 2.34 -5.96 5.01
CA GLU A 18 1.44 -7.11 5.00
C GLU A 18 1.38 -7.74 3.61
N VAL A 19 1.18 -9.05 3.55
CA VAL A 19 1.03 -9.81 2.29
C VAL A 19 -0.26 -10.60 2.33
N PHE A 20 -0.98 -10.58 1.22
CA PHE A 20 -2.19 -11.36 0.98
C PHE A 20 -1.93 -12.34 -0.18
N PRO A 21 -1.36 -13.53 0.09
CA PRO A 21 -0.96 -14.49 -0.95
C PRO A 21 -2.13 -14.94 -1.82
N GLU A 22 -3.29 -15.22 -1.22
CA GLU A 22 -4.50 -15.67 -1.93
C GLU A 22 -4.98 -14.66 -2.98
N LYS A 23 -4.71 -13.37 -2.75
CA LYS A 23 -5.12 -12.28 -3.63
C LYS A 23 -3.98 -11.77 -4.51
N ASN A 24 -2.77 -12.34 -4.39
CA ASN A 24 -1.56 -11.85 -5.05
C ASN A 24 -1.30 -10.36 -4.80
N ARG A 25 -1.52 -9.89 -3.57
CA ARG A 25 -1.38 -8.48 -3.19
C ARG A 25 -0.53 -8.30 -1.94
N ALA A 26 0.07 -7.13 -1.80
CA ALA A 26 0.82 -6.75 -0.61
C ALA A 26 0.56 -5.27 -0.28
N ILE A 27 0.74 -4.89 0.98
CA ILE A 27 0.80 -3.50 1.42
C ILE A 27 2.27 -3.16 1.64
N VAL A 28 2.70 -2.04 1.07
CA VAL A 28 4.07 -1.55 1.18
C VAL A 28 4.03 -0.15 1.78
N GLU A 29 4.86 0.09 2.78
CA GLU A 29 4.92 1.35 3.53
C GLU A 29 5.15 2.55 2.58
N GLY A 30 4.30 3.57 2.69
CA GLY A 30 4.39 4.80 1.88
C GLY A 30 4.02 4.64 0.39
N ILE A 31 3.71 3.43 -0.07
CA ILE A 31 3.40 3.15 -1.47
C ILE A 31 1.88 3.01 -1.64
N HIS A 32 1.37 3.51 -2.78
CA HIS A 32 -0.04 3.41 -3.14
C HIS A 32 -0.98 4.07 -2.10
N MET A 33 -0.66 5.27 -1.64
CA MET A 33 -1.53 6.01 -0.72
C MET A 33 -2.89 6.30 -1.34
N ILE A 34 -3.95 5.88 -0.64
CA ILE A 34 -5.34 6.09 -0.99
C ILE A 34 -6.04 6.99 0.02
N LYS A 35 -6.88 7.89 -0.49
CA LYS A 35 -7.77 8.72 0.33
C LYS A 35 -9.08 7.97 0.54
N ARG A 36 -9.39 7.62 1.78
CA ARG A 36 -10.66 6.98 2.15
C ARG A 36 -11.52 7.95 2.94
N HIS A 37 -12.74 8.16 2.46
CA HIS A 37 -13.75 8.90 3.19
C HIS A 37 -14.38 7.98 4.24
N LEU A 38 -14.13 8.28 5.51
CA LEU A 38 -14.72 7.57 6.63
C LEU A 38 -15.97 8.32 7.09
N ARG A 39 -17.08 7.60 7.17
CA ARG A 39 -18.27 8.12 7.83
C ARG A 39 -18.00 8.25 9.33
N PRO A 40 -18.42 9.36 9.96
CA PRO A 40 -18.30 9.53 11.40
C PRO A 40 -19.00 8.39 12.14
N SER A 41 -18.40 7.92 13.24
CA SER A 41 -18.95 6.87 14.08
C SER A 41 -18.80 7.25 15.56
N GLN A 42 -19.39 6.48 16.47
CA GLN A 42 -19.26 6.72 17.92
C GLN A 42 -17.80 6.74 18.41
N MET A 43 -16.89 6.02 17.72
CA MET A 43 -15.48 5.91 18.11
C MET A 43 -14.58 6.95 17.44
N GLY A 44 -15.08 7.80 16.54
CA GLY A 44 -14.21 8.73 15.85
C GLY A 44 -14.92 9.75 14.96
N GLN A 45 -14.29 10.92 14.85
CA GLN A 45 -14.69 11.93 13.88
C GLN A 45 -14.53 11.38 12.47
N GLY A 46 -15.52 11.66 11.62
CA GLY A 46 -15.46 11.35 10.19
C GLY A 46 -14.41 12.22 9.49
N GLY A 47 -14.10 11.90 8.25
CA GLY A 47 -13.16 12.70 7.47
C GLY A 47 -12.47 11.93 6.36
N VAL A 48 -11.52 12.60 5.72
CA VAL A 48 -10.64 12.01 4.71
C VAL A 48 -9.41 11.49 5.43
N VAL A 49 -9.22 10.18 5.40
CA VAL A 49 -8.03 9.53 5.97
C VAL A 49 -7.19 8.99 4.83
N GLU A 50 -5.89 9.26 4.87
CA GLU A 50 -4.93 8.64 3.96
C GLU A 50 -4.42 7.34 4.57
N ARG A 51 -4.38 6.28 3.76
CA ARG A 51 -3.84 4.97 4.14
C ARG A 51 -3.16 4.31 2.95
N GLU A 52 -2.25 3.41 3.22
CA GLU A 52 -1.60 2.57 2.23
C GLU A 52 -2.62 1.67 1.55
N GLY A 53 -2.57 1.66 0.23
CA GLY A 53 -3.30 0.75 -0.62
C GLY A 53 -2.54 -0.56 -0.81
N THR A 54 -3.26 -1.56 -1.31
CA THR A 54 -2.63 -2.80 -1.75
C THR A 54 -2.04 -2.63 -3.15
N ILE A 55 -0.89 -3.22 -3.41
CA ILE A 55 -0.26 -3.34 -4.72
C ILE A 55 -0.18 -4.81 -5.14
N HIS A 56 -0.29 -5.07 -6.44
CA HIS A 56 -0.16 -6.43 -6.96
C HIS A 56 1.31 -6.88 -6.91
N VAL A 57 1.56 -8.11 -6.48
CA VAL A 57 2.92 -8.63 -6.26
C VAL A 57 3.76 -8.67 -7.54
N SER A 58 3.14 -8.80 -8.73
CA SER A 58 3.86 -8.73 -10.02
C SER A 58 4.52 -7.37 -10.29
N ASN A 59 4.06 -6.31 -9.60
CA ASN A 59 4.60 -4.96 -9.74
C ASN A 59 5.66 -4.68 -8.68
N LEU A 60 6.00 -5.67 -7.84
CA LEU A 60 7.04 -5.58 -6.83
C LEU A 60 8.21 -6.48 -7.21
N LYS A 61 9.42 -5.99 -6.97
CA LYS A 61 10.65 -6.75 -7.09
C LYS A 61 11.34 -6.80 -5.74
N LYS A 62 11.67 -8.00 -5.26
CA LYS A 62 12.58 -8.15 -4.11
C LYS A 62 13.92 -7.54 -4.49
N VAL A 63 14.39 -6.60 -3.67
CA VAL A 63 15.74 -6.06 -3.79
C VAL A 63 16.56 -6.68 -2.66
N GLU A 64 17.63 -7.36 -3.04
CA GLU A 64 18.66 -7.79 -2.12
C GLU A 64 19.66 -6.63 -1.98
N SER A 65 20.12 -6.38 -0.76
CA SER A 65 21.13 -5.36 -0.46
C SER A 65 22.50 -5.77 -0.99
#